data_AF-A0A669C2R8-F1
#
_entry.id   AF-A0A669C2R8-F1
#
_cell.length_a   1.000
_cell.length_b   1.000
_cell.length_c   1.000
_cell.angle_alpha   90.00
_cell.angle_beta   90.00
_cell.angle_gamma   90.00
#
_symmetry.space_group_name_H-M   'P 1'
#
loop_
_entity.id
_entity.type
_entity.pdbx_description
1 polymer ?
#
loop_
_entity_poly.entity_id
_entity_poly.type
_entity_poly.pdbx_seq_one_letter_code
_entity_poly.pdbx_strand_id
1 'polypeptide(L)'
;VIQKKRIYRDIYRYRTCFKLYRDMDFRPYRPVAELVVDNCRSSDGEVEGLTDDYTGLEILSMVNVGLSSLSKLPSLPKLRKLEVSDNTISGGLDALAEKCPSLTYLNLSGNKIKDLSTIEPLVLSPSCD
;
A
#
# COMPACT_ATOMS: atom_id res chain seq x y z
N VAL A 1 -14.52 7.13 -3.65
CA VAL A 1 -15.15 6.35 -2.54
C VAL A 1 -14.42 5.02 -2.44
N ILE A 2 -13.11 5.07 -2.19
CA ILE A 2 -12.44 4.04 -1.38
C ILE A 2 -13.23 4.02 -0.09
N GLN A 3 -13.64 2.84 0.38
CA GLN A 3 -14.48 2.70 1.56
C GLN A 3 -13.91 3.49 2.74
N LYS A 4 -14.44 4.71 2.91
CA LYS A 4 -14.49 5.53 4.13
C LYS A 4 -15.20 4.79 5.27
N LYS A 5 -15.07 3.47 5.36
CA LYS A 5 -15.66 2.63 6.41
C LYS A 5 -14.68 1.60 6.96
N ARG A 6 -13.67 1.17 6.19
CA ARG A 6 -12.59 0.32 6.72
C ARG A 6 -11.41 1.16 7.20
N ILE A 7 -10.87 2.04 6.35
CA ILE A 7 -9.85 3.04 6.73
C ILE A 7 -10.44 4.09 7.69
N TYR A 8 -11.75 4.40 7.61
CA TYR A 8 -12.40 5.29 8.59
C TYR A 8 -12.50 4.70 9.98
N ARG A 9 -12.44 3.37 10.16
CA ARG A 9 -12.46 2.79 11.51
C ARG A 9 -11.15 3.09 12.24
N ASP A 10 -10.06 3.23 11.49
CA ASP A 10 -8.76 3.67 12.00
C ASP A 10 -8.66 5.22 12.08
N ILE A 11 -9.24 5.97 11.14
CA ILE A 11 -9.14 7.44 11.11
C ILE A 11 -10.18 8.17 12.01
N TYR A 12 -11.42 7.69 12.14
CA TYR A 12 -12.46 8.40 12.95
C TYR A 12 -12.38 8.16 14.45
N ARG A 13 -11.45 7.33 14.93
CA ARG A 13 -11.12 7.32 16.36
C ARG A 13 -10.31 8.56 16.79
N TYR A 14 -9.97 9.47 15.90
CA TYR A 14 -9.09 10.61 16.22
C TYR A 14 -9.76 12.00 16.29
N ARG A 15 -11.04 12.18 15.92
CA ARG A 15 -11.69 13.52 16.04
C ARG A 15 -12.75 13.66 17.14
N THR A 16 -13.14 12.58 17.80
CA THR A 16 -14.03 12.64 18.99
C THR A 16 -13.39 12.06 20.26
N CYS A 17 -12.29 11.31 20.16
CA CYS A 17 -11.66 10.67 21.33
C CYS A 17 -10.68 11.53 22.13
N PHE A 18 -10.36 12.77 21.73
CA PHE A 18 -9.49 13.62 22.55
C PHE A 18 -10.10 13.96 23.92
N LYS A 19 -11.43 13.82 24.10
CA LYS A 19 -12.10 13.94 25.40
C LYS A 19 -12.29 12.61 26.16
N LEU A 20 -12.08 11.46 25.53
CA LEU A 20 -12.27 10.12 26.13
C LEU A 20 -10.96 9.40 26.45
N TYR A 21 -9.81 10.05 26.22
CA TYR A 21 -8.47 9.49 26.37
C TYR A 21 -7.98 9.34 27.82
N ARG A 22 -8.84 9.59 28.83
CA ARG A 22 -8.45 9.55 30.24
C ARG A 22 -8.69 8.18 30.91
N ASP A 23 -9.53 7.32 30.34
CA ASP A 23 -10.06 6.16 31.09
C ASP A 23 -10.03 4.81 30.34
N MET A 24 -9.23 4.63 29.27
CA MET A 24 -9.12 3.31 28.62
C MET A 24 -7.68 2.84 28.44
N ASP A 25 -7.40 1.68 29.05
CA ASP A 25 -6.20 0.87 28.96
C ASP A 25 -5.36 1.12 27.70
N PHE A 26 -4.13 1.58 27.94
CA PHE A 26 -3.10 1.82 26.95
C PHE A 26 -2.59 0.48 26.39
N ARG A 27 -3.39 -0.18 25.55
CA ARG A 27 -2.88 -1.27 24.71
C ARG A 27 -2.05 -0.63 23.61
N PRO A 28 -0.75 -0.93 23.47
CA PRO A 28 0.03 -0.42 22.35
C PRO A 28 -0.65 -0.86 21.06
N TYR A 29 -0.96 0.10 20.18
CA TYR A 29 -1.52 -0.15 18.86
C TYR A 29 -0.60 -1.15 18.16
N ARG A 30 -1.11 -2.35 17.85
CA ARG A 30 -0.28 -3.34 17.15
C ARG A 30 -0.06 -2.85 15.73
N PRO A 31 1.18 -2.89 15.22
CA PRO A 31 1.44 -2.55 13.82
C PRO A 31 0.56 -3.40 12.91
N VAL A 32 -0.07 -2.77 11.92
CA VAL A 32 -0.88 -3.47 10.92
C VAL A 32 0.07 -4.27 10.03
N ALA A 33 -0.03 -5.60 10.06
CA ALA A 33 0.81 -6.50 9.27
C ALA A 33 0.20 -6.85 7.90
N GLU A 34 -1.13 -6.83 7.79
CA GLU A 34 -1.85 -7.17 6.57
C GLU A 34 -2.98 -6.18 6.31
N LEU A 35 -3.07 -5.69 5.08
CA LEU A 35 -4.12 -4.78 4.64
C LEU A 35 -4.66 -5.22 3.27
N VAL A 36 -5.97 -5.45 3.21
CA VAL A 36 -6.70 -5.83 1.99
C VAL A 36 -7.77 -4.79 1.71
N VAL A 37 -7.64 -4.09 0.59
CA VAL A 37 -8.54 -3.02 0.13
C VAL A 37 -9.02 -3.25 -1.30
N ASP A 38 -9.13 -4.51 -1.73
CA ASP A 38 -9.60 -4.87 -3.05
C ASP A 38 -10.97 -4.25 -3.38
N ASN A 39 -11.19 -3.94 -4.66
CA ASN A 39 -12.40 -3.31 -5.18
C ASN A 39 -12.72 -1.93 -4.57
N CYS A 40 -11.81 -1.35 -3.78
CA CYS A 40 -11.94 0.00 -3.27
C CYS A 40 -11.37 1.00 -4.29
N ARG A 41 -12.25 1.47 -5.19
CA ARG A 41 -11.86 2.33 -6.30
C ARG A 41 -11.19 3.64 -5.86
N SER A 42 -9.95 3.85 -6.32
CA SER A 42 -9.20 5.11 -6.21
C SER A 42 -9.88 6.23 -7.01
N SER A 43 -9.76 7.46 -6.53
CA SER A 43 -10.36 8.64 -7.15
C SER A 43 -9.57 9.09 -8.37
N ASP A 44 -8.23 9.09 -8.24
CA ASP A 44 -7.29 9.69 -9.16
C ASP A 44 -6.37 8.65 -9.82
N GLY A 45 -6.58 7.36 -9.52
CA GLY A 45 -5.73 6.28 -10.02
C GLY A 45 -4.43 6.13 -9.24
N GLU A 46 -4.31 6.76 -8.08
CA GLU A 46 -3.14 6.67 -7.22
C GLU A 46 -3.48 6.01 -5.88
N VAL A 47 -2.44 5.66 -5.14
CA VAL A 47 -2.57 5.13 -3.78
C VAL A 47 -3.00 6.26 -2.85
N GLU A 48 -4.12 6.06 -2.14
CA GLU A 48 -4.66 7.01 -1.16
C GLU A 48 -4.80 6.35 0.21
N GLY A 49 -4.56 7.12 1.28
CA GLY A 49 -4.83 6.68 2.66
C GLY A 49 -3.76 5.78 3.29
N LEU A 50 -2.72 5.40 2.56
CA LEU A 50 -1.48 4.84 3.11
C LEU A 50 -0.51 5.97 3.47
N THR A 51 0.10 5.87 4.64
CA THR A 51 1.12 6.81 5.15
C THR A 51 2.37 6.03 5.56
N ASP A 52 3.45 6.74 5.88
CA ASP A 52 4.69 6.12 6.37
C ASP A 52 4.54 5.49 7.77
N ASP A 53 3.37 5.61 8.42
CA ASP A 53 3.08 4.95 9.71
C ASP A 53 2.92 3.43 9.58
N TYR A 54 2.66 2.93 8.37
CA TYR A 54 2.46 1.51 8.07
C TYR A 54 3.79 0.73 7.94
N THR A 55 4.81 1.11 8.72
CA THR A 55 6.15 0.46 8.74
C THR A 55 6.11 -1.03 9.09
N GLY A 56 5.03 -1.49 9.73
CA GLY A 56 4.80 -2.89 10.10
C GLY A 56 4.14 -3.74 9.02
N LEU A 57 3.73 -3.15 7.89
CA LEU A 57 2.92 -3.82 6.87
C LEU A 57 3.77 -4.83 6.09
N GLU A 58 3.34 -6.08 6.07
CA GLU A 58 3.99 -7.20 5.39
C GLU A 58 3.23 -7.64 4.13
N ILE A 59 1.90 -7.49 4.13
CA ILE A 59 1.02 -7.91 3.03
C ILE A 59 0.07 -6.77 2.67
N LEU A 60 0.06 -6.38 1.40
CA LEU A 60 -0.84 -5.38 0.85
C LEU A 60 -1.56 -5.93 -0.39
N SER A 61 -2.89 -5.88 -0.37
CA SER A 61 -3.73 -6.23 -1.52
C SER A 61 -4.60 -5.05 -1.94
N MET A 62 -4.44 -4.64 -3.20
CA MET A 62 -5.17 -3.57 -3.86
C MET A 62 -5.62 -4.05 -5.25
N VAL A 63 -6.33 -5.18 -5.30
CA VAL A 63 -6.84 -5.75 -6.55
C VAL A 63 -8.04 -4.95 -7.04
N ASN A 64 -8.09 -4.65 -8.34
CA ASN A 64 -9.23 -3.97 -8.98
C ASN A 64 -9.64 -2.65 -8.28
N VAL A 65 -8.66 -1.83 -7.91
CA VAL A 65 -8.89 -0.51 -7.29
C VAL A 65 -8.79 0.63 -8.32
N GLY A 66 -8.44 0.33 -9.56
CA GLY A 66 -8.30 1.32 -10.63
C GLY A 66 -7.01 2.14 -10.57
N LEU A 67 -5.92 1.59 -10.03
CA LEU A 67 -4.62 2.24 -10.02
C LEU A 67 -4.07 2.40 -11.44
N SER A 68 -3.43 3.53 -11.72
CA SER A 68 -2.65 3.80 -12.94
C SER A 68 -1.15 3.87 -12.67
N SER A 69 -0.74 4.08 -11.41
CA SER A 69 0.65 4.19 -10.98
C SER A 69 0.81 3.75 -9.53
N LEU A 70 2.04 3.39 -9.15
CA LEU A 70 2.44 3.09 -7.77
C LEU A 70 3.41 4.14 -7.19
N SER A 71 3.69 5.22 -7.93
CA SER A 71 4.66 6.26 -7.55
C SER A 71 4.37 6.89 -6.17
N LYS A 72 3.09 7.02 -5.80
CA LYS A 72 2.64 7.55 -4.50
C LYS A 72 2.65 6.54 -3.34
N LEU A 73 3.17 5.33 -3.51
CA LEU A 73 3.35 4.43 -2.35
C LEU A 73 4.23 5.11 -1.28
N PRO A 74 3.91 4.97 0.02
CA PRO A 74 4.82 5.37 1.10
C PRO A 74 5.97 4.37 1.24
N SER A 75 6.91 4.65 2.14
CA SER A 75 7.96 3.67 2.49
C SER A 75 7.36 2.52 3.29
N LEU A 76 7.48 1.30 2.77
CA LEU A 76 6.95 0.08 3.37
C LEU A 76 8.09 -0.95 3.53
N PRO A 77 9.02 -0.73 4.48
CA PRO A 77 10.27 -1.48 4.58
C PRO A 77 10.08 -2.97 4.87
N LYS A 78 8.94 -3.37 5.44
CA LYS A 78 8.61 -4.76 5.77
C LYS A 78 7.68 -5.43 4.76
N LEU A 79 7.27 -4.74 3.71
CA LEU A 79 6.32 -5.29 2.75
C LEU A 79 6.96 -6.45 1.99
N ARG A 80 6.39 -7.63 2.12
CA ARG A 80 6.86 -8.87 1.48
C ARG A 80 5.99 -9.29 0.32
N LYS A 81 4.69 -8.97 0.38
CA LYS A 81 3.69 -9.36 -0.62
C LYS A 81 2.86 -8.16 -1.07
N LEU A 82 2.86 -7.90 -2.38
CA LEU A 82 2.02 -6.89 -3.03
C LEU A 82 1.16 -7.51 -4.13
N GLU A 83 -0.16 -7.42 -3.98
CA GLU A 83 -1.15 -7.83 -4.98
C GLU A 83 -1.80 -6.57 -5.57
N VAL A 84 -1.57 -6.31 -6.86
CA VAL A 84 -2.12 -5.14 -7.57
C VAL A 84 -2.71 -5.55 -8.93
N SER A 85 -3.24 -6.77 -9.00
CA SER A 85 -3.86 -7.28 -10.23
C SER A 85 -5.12 -6.53 -10.62
N ASP A 86 -5.50 -6.63 -11.89
CA ASP A 86 -6.71 -6.04 -12.46
C ASP A 86 -6.80 -4.52 -12.25
N ASN A 87 -5.66 -3.84 -12.36
CA ASN A 87 -5.58 -2.38 -12.37
C ASN A 87 -5.24 -1.87 -13.78
N THR A 88 -4.87 -0.60 -13.90
CA THR A 88 -4.46 0.02 -15.16
C THR A 88 -3.01 0.53 -15.12
N ILE A 89 -2.18 -0.07 -14.26
CA ILE A 89 -0.80 0.36 -14.02
C ILE A 89 0.00 0.23 -15.32
N SER A 90 0.67 1.32 -15.71
CA SER A 90 1.55 1.36 -16.87
C SER A 90 2.95 1.87 -16.57
N GLY A 91 3.25 2.20 -15.30
CA GLY A 91 4.52 2.78 -14.87
C GLY A 91 4.62 2.95 -13.35
N GLY A 92 5.68 3.62 -12.88
CA GLY A 92 5.88 3.92 -11.46
C GLY A 92 6.34 2.73 -10.62
N LEU A 93 6.92 1.70 -11.25
CA LEU A 93 7.42 0.50 -10.55
C LEU A 93 8.80 0.72 -9.91
N ASP A 94 9.53 1.75 -10.33
CA ASP A 94 10.75 2.26 -9.68
C ASP A 94 10.53 2.56 -8.19
N ALA A 95 9.36 3.09 -7.83
CA ALA A 95 8.99 3.33 -6.44
C ALA A 95 8.98 2.04 -5.59
N LEU A 96 8.74 0.86 -6.18
CA LEU A 96 8.78 -0.40 -5.44
C LEU A 96 10.21 -0.77 -5.04
N ALA A 97 11.19 -0.53 -5.93
CA ALA A 97 12.59 -0.82 -5.66
C ALA A 97 13.14 0.04 -4.52
N GLU A 98 12.74 1.32 -4.47
CA GLU A 98 13.20 2.26 -3.43
C GLU A 98 12.44 2.10 -2.11
N LYS A 99 11.13 1.89 -2.17
CA LYS A 99 10.24 2.02 -1.00
C LYS A 99 9.87 0.69 -0.36
N CYS A 100 10.01 -0.42 -1.08
CA CYS A 100 9.63 -1.76 -0.62
C CYS A 100 10.81 -2.74 -0.72
N PRO A 101 11.92 -2.51 0.00
CA PRO A 101 13.15 -3.31 -0.12
C PRO A 101 12.99 -4.79 0.26
N SER A 102 11.96 -5.15 1.04
CA SER A 102 11.70 -6.54 1.46
C SER A 102 10.73 -7.29 0.54
N LEU A 103 10.36 -6.71 -0.60
CA LEU A 103 9.33 -7.27 -1.48
C LEU A 103 9.83 -8.56 -2.14
N THR A 104 9.12 -9.66 -1.92
CA THR A 104 9.48 -10.99 -2.45
C THR A 104 8.39 -11.59 -3.33
N TYR A 105 7.19 -11.03 -3.28
CA TYR A 105 6.06 -11.41 -4.11
C TYR A 105 5.38 -10.17 -4.69
N LEU A 106 5.21 -10.14 -6.00
CA LEU A 106 4.51 -9.09 -6.72
C LEU A 106 3.62 -9.69 -7.80
N ASN A 107 2.34 -9.33 -7.79
CA ASN A 107 1.39 -9.70 -8.84
C ASN A 107 0.90 -8.46 -9.58
N LEU A 108 1.29 -8.36 -10.85
CA LEU A 108 0.92 -7.28 -11.78
C LEU A 108 -0.03 -7.75 -12.89
N SER A 109 -0.62 -8.95 -12.79
CA SER A 109 -1.53 -9.47 -13.82
C SER A 109 -2.71 -8.53 -14.09
N GLY A 110 -3.19 -8.48 -15.33
CA GLY A 110 -4.32 -7.63 -15.69
C GLY A 110 -4.02 -6.11 -15.71
N ASN A 111 -2.75 -5.70 -15.74
CA ASN A 111 -2.33 -4.29 -15.89
C ASN A 111 -1.96 -3.92 -17.34
N LYS A 112 -1.53 -2.67 -17.55
CA LYS A 112 -1.18 -2.09 -18.87
C LYS A 112 0.34 -1.97 -19.08
N ILE A 113 1.11 -2.91 -18.53
CA ILE A 113 2.56 -2.97 -18.70
C ILE A 113 2.83 -3.53 -20.10
N LYS A 114 3.37 -2.70 -20.99
CA LYS A 114 3.65 -3.05 -22.38
C LYS A 114 5.13 -3.27 -22.67
N ASP A 115 5.99 -2.58 -21.92
CA ASP A 115 7.42 -2.57 -22.17
C ASP A 115 8.17 -3.26 -21.02
N LEU A 116 9.19 -4.04 -21.37
CA LEU A 116 10.06 -4.66 -20.37
C LEU A 116 10.91 -3.62 -19.61
N SER A 117 11.15 -2.46 -20.20
CA SER A 117 11.83 -1.34 -19.54
C SER A 117 11.09 -0.87 -18.28
N THR A 118 9.77 -1.06 -18.20
CA THR A 118 8.99 -0.65 -17.04
C THR A 118 9.26 -1.53 -15.80
N ILE A 119 9.77 -2.75 -15.99
CA ILE A 119 10.10 -3.69 -14.91
C ILE A 119 11.60 -3.75 -14.60
N GLU A 120 12.46 -3.14 -15.42
CA GLU A 120 13.91 -3.06 -15.16
C GLU A 120 14.27 -2.57 -13.74
N PRO A 121 13.59 -1.55 -13.18
CA PRO A 121 13.89 -1.10 -11.81
C PRO A 121 13.73 -2.19 -10.74
N LEU A 122 12.87 -3.19 -10.98
CA LEU A 122 12.65 -4.31 -10.06
C LEU A 122 13.76 -5.36 -10.13
N VAL A 123 14.48 -5.41 -11.24
CA VAL A 123 15.61 -6.33 -11.47
C VAL A 123 16.91 -5.71 -10.97
N LEU A 124 17.00 -4.38 -11.00
CA LEU A 124 18.19 -3.61 -10.64
C LEU A 124 18.29 -3.25 -9.15
N SER A 125 17.33 -3.64 -8.30
CA SER A 125 17.50 -3.50 -6.86
C SER A 125 18.75 -4.28 -6.43
N PRO A 126 19.77 -3.64 -5.84
CA PRO A 126 21.02 -4.30 -5.53
C PRO A 126 20.78 -5.35 -4.44
N SER A 127 20.64 -6.60 -4.86
CA SER A 127 20.87 -7.74 -3.99
C SER A 127 22.39 -7.92 -3.85
N CYS A 128 22.85 -7.93 -2.60
CA CYS A 128 24.19 -8.29 -2.12
C CYS A 128 25.20 -7.12 -2.02
N ASP A 129 25.29 -6.57 -0.80
CA ASP A 129 26.55 -6.48 -0.06
C ASP A 129 26.38 -7.24 1.27
#